data_AF-A0A839WC18-F1
#
_entry.id   AF-A0A839WC18-F1
#
_cell.length_a   1.000
_cell.length_b   1.000
_cell.length_c   1.000
_cell.angle_alpha   90.00
_cell.angle_beta   90.00
_cell.angle_gamma   90.00
#
_symmetry.space_group_name_H-M   'P 1'
#
loop_
_entity.id
_entity.type
_entity.pdbx_description
1 polymer ?
#
loop_
_entity_poly.entity_id
_entity_poly.type
_entity_poly.pdbx_seq_one_letter_code
_entity_poly.pdbx_strand_id
1 'polypeptide(L)' 'MPLYSYRCTACDHEFEALVRSSDTPVCASCGSAALERKVARIAPDTKADKFLNTARRAAAAEGHFSNYSKAERSRI' A
#
# COMPACT_ATOMS: atom_id res chain seq x y z
N MET A 1 18.83 -0.88 2.35
CA MET A 1 18.37 -2.26 2.59
C MET A 1 17.15 -2.50 1.73
N PRO A 2 17.30 -3.19 0.59
CA PRO A 2 16.15 -3.62 -0.22
C PRO A 2 15.15 -4.45 0.60
N LEU A 3 13.86 -4.20 0.38
CA LEU A 3 12.78 -5.06 0.88
C LEU A 3 12.38 -6.00 -0.25
N TYR A 4 12.32 -7.31 0.04
CA TYR A 4 11.88 -8.32 -0.92
C TYR A 4 10.77 -9.16 -0.32
N SER A 5 9.81 -9.54 -1.16
CA SER A 5 8.77 -10.52 -0.82
C SER A 5 9.25 -11.92 -1.24
N TYR A 6 9.04 -12.91 -0.38
CA TYR A 6 9.44 -14.29 -0.58
C TYR A 6 8.27 -15.25 -0.36
N ARG A 7 8.33 -16.40 -1.04
CA ARG A 7 7.55 -17.60 -0.72
C ARG A 7 8.50 -18.74 -0.42
N CYS A 8 8.32 -19.41 0.71
CA CYS A 8 9.09 -20.61 1.00
C CYS A 8 8.50 -21.82 0.26
N THR A 9 9.30 -22.53 -0.53
CA THR A 9 8.82 -23.72 -1.26
C THR A 9 8.69 -24.97 -0.37
N ALA A 10 9.17 -24.92 0.87
CA ALA A 10 9.08 -26.03 1.83
C ALA A 10 7.82 -26.00 2.71
N CYS A 11 7.36 -24.82 3.11
CA CYS A 11 6.17 -24.67 3.98
C CYS A 11 5.10 -23.72 3.42
N ASP A 12 5.30 -23.19 2.21
CA ASP A 12 4.41 -22.26 1.50
C ASP A 12 4.15 -20.92 2.24
N HIS A 13 4.96 -20.60 3.25
CA HIS A 13 4.84 -19.35 3.97
C HIS A 13 5.33 -18.17 3.12
N GLU A 14 4.49 -17.15 2.97
CA GLU A 14 4.81 -15.88 2.32
C GLU A 14 5.19 -14.82 3.36
N PHE A 15 6.33 -14.15 3.15
CA PHE A 15 6.83 -13.12 4.06
C PHE A 15 7.67 -12.08 3.33
N GLU A 16 7.94 -10.96 4.00
CA GLU A 16 8.83 -9.91 3.49
C GLU A 16 10.04 -9.74 4.41
N ALA A 17 11.20 -9.51 3.81
CA ALA A 17 12.45 -9.35 4.54
C ALA A 17 13.28 -8.22 3.96
N LEU A 18 13.89 -7.43 4.83
CA LEU A 18 14.93 -6.48 4.47
C LEU A 18 16.25 -7.25 4.31
N VAL A 19 16.78 -7.33 3.10
CA VAL A 19 17.95 -8.14 2.78
C VAL A 19 19.14 -7.23 2.49
N ARG A 20 20.23 -7.40 3.25
CA ARG A 20 21.52 -6.78 2.92
C ARG A 20 22.23 -7.59 1.84
N SER A 21 23.18 -6.97 1.15
CA SER A 21 23.98 -7.63 0.10
C SER A 21 24.72 -8.89 0.56
N SER A 22 25.03 -9.01 1.86
CA SER A 22 25.74 -10.15 2.45
C SER A 22 24.82 -11.20 3.08
N ASP A 23 23.52 -10.94 3.18
CA ASP A 23 22.61 -11.78 3.95
C ASP A 23 21.98 -12.85 3.07
N THR A 24 21.93 -14.08 3.58
CA THR A 24 21.16 -15.16 2.94
C THR A 24 19.83 -15.30 3.68
N PRO A 25 18.69 -14.88 3.08
CA PRO A 25 17.41 -14.95 3.76
C PRO A 25 16.99 -16.41 3.99
N VAL A 26 16.35 -16.65 5.13
CA VAL A 26 15.74 -17.94 5.48
C VAL A 26 14.27 -17.73 5.82
N CYS A 27 13.47 -18.78 5.71
CA CYS A 27 12.06 -18.72 6.06
C CYS A 27 11.87 -18.46 7.56
N ALA A 28 11.12 -17.42 7.92
CA ALA A 28 10.81 -17.11 9.32
C ALA A 28 9.93 -18.17 10.01
N SER A 29 9.22 -19.00 9.25
CA SER A 29 8.33 -20.03 9.79
C SER A 29 9.01 -21.39 10.01
N CYS A 30 9.91 -21.81 9.11
CA CYS A 30 10.51 -23.15 9.14
C CYS A 30 12.04 -23.18 9.10
N GLY A 31 12.71 -22.04 8.94
CA GLY A 31 14.17 -21.95 8.86
C GLY A 31 14.79 -22.43 7.54
N SER A 32 13.99 -22.89 6.57
CA SER A 32 14.50 -23.35 5.28
C SER A 32 15.05 -22.19 4.43
N ALA A 33 16.14 -22.45 3.70
CA ALA A 33 16.68 -21.55 2.68
C ALA A 33 16.00 -21.71 1.31
N ALA A 34 15.04 -22.63 1.18
CA ALA A 34 14.28 -22.86 -0.04
C ALA A 34 13.24 -21.74 -0.24
N LEU A 35 13.69 -20.60 -0.77
CA LEU A 35 12.91 -19.39 -0.97
C LEU A 35 12.84 -19.00 -2.45
N GLU A 36 11.64 -18.64 -2.90
CA GLU A 36 11.38 -18.04 -4.20
C GLU A 36 11.07 -16.55 -4.01
N ARG A 37 11.80 -15.67 -4.71
CA ARG A 37 11.54 -14.22 -4.64
C ARG A 37 10.30 -13.89 -5.46
N LYS A 38 9.31 -13.29 -4.83
CA LYS A 38 8.10 -12.81 -5.49
C LYS A 38 8.27 -11.38 -5.98
N VAL A 39 7.52 -11.04 -7.03
CA VAL A 39 7.28 -9.65 -7.40
C VAL A 39 6.29 -9.07 -6.40
N ALA A 40 6.58 -7.86 -5.90
CA ALA A 40 5.68 -7.15 -5.00
C ALA A 40 4.31 -6.95 -5.67
N ARG A 41 3.23 -7.15 -4.91
CA ARG A 41 1.88 -6.87 -5.42
C ARG A 41 1.74 -5.37 -5.64
N ILE A 42 1.26 -5.00 -6.83
CA ILE A 42 0.87 -3.61 -7.11
C ILE A 42 -0.47 -3.38 -6.41
N ALA A 43 -0.58 -2.28 -5.68
CA ALA A 43 -1.84 -1.89 -5.07
C ALA A 43 -2.88 -1.63 -6.17
N PRO A 44 -4.12 -2.17 -6.06
CA PRO A 44 -5.17 -1.88 -7.01
C PRO A 44 -5.54 -0.39 -6.95
N ASP A 45 -6.09 0.14 -8.04
CA ASP A 45 -6.69 1.47 -8.04
C ASP A 45 -7.83 1.52 -7.01
N THR A 46 -7.62 2.29 -5.96
CA THR A 46 -8.53 2.42 -4.82
C THR A 46 -9.78 3.22 -5.14
N LYS A 47 -9.86 3.81 -6.34
CA LYS A 47 -10.91 4.76 -6.75
C LYS A 47 -11.04 5.94 -5.77
N ALA A 48 -9.96 6.30 -5.09
CA ALA A 48 -9.92 7.34 -4.07
C ALA A 48 -10.55 8.66 -4.55
N ASP A 49 -10.29 9.08 -5.79
CA ASP A 49 -10.86 10.29 -6.36
C ASP A 49 -12.39 10.31 -6.34
N LYS A 50 -13.03 9.16 -6.61
CA LYS A 50 -14.50 9.05 -6.57
C LYS A 50 -15.02 9.20 -5.16
N PHE A 51 -14.37 8.57 -4.19
CA PHE A 51 -14.73 8.70 -2.77
C PHE A 51 -14.53 10.13 -2.27
N LEU A 52 -13.39 10.74 -2.58
CA LEU A 52 -13.06 12.12 -2.23
C LEU A 52 -14.07 13.10 -2.82
N ASN A 53 -14.40 12.99 -4.11
CA ASN A 53 -15.39 13.84 -4.76
C ASN A 53 -16.79 13.70 -4.14
N THR A 54 -17.17 12.49 -3.74
CA THR A 54 -18.45 12.24 -3.06
C THR A 54 -18.47 12.91 -1.68
N ALA A 55 -17.41 12.72 -0.89
CA ALA A 55 -17.28 13.35 0.42
C ALA A 55 -17.28 14.88 0.33
N ARG A 56 -16.59 15.45 -0.67
CA ARG A 56 -16.60 16.91 -0.90
C ARG A 56 -17.97 17.44 -1.30
N ARG A 57 -18.73 16.71 -2.13
CA ARG A 57 -20.12 17.10 -2.45
C ARG A 57 -21.02 17.11 -1.21
N ALA A 58 -20.92 16.08 -0.37
CA ALA A 58 -21.66 16.03 0.89
C ALA A 58 -21.27 17.20 1.80
N ALA A 59 -19.97 17.47 1.93
CA ALA A 59 -19.48 18.57 2.75
C ALA A 59 -19.91 19.95 2.23
N ALA A 60 -20.02 20.12 0.90
CA ALA A 60 -20.58 21.33 0.31
C ALA A 60 -22.08 21.49 0.62
N ALA A 61 -22.85 20.40 0.55
CA ALA A 61 -24.28 20.41 0.87
C ALA A 61 -24.54 20.71 2.36
N GLU A 62 -23.69 20.21 3.25
CA GLU A 62 -23.73 20.50 4.70
C GLU A 62 -23.18 21.87 5.07
N GLY A 63 -22.60 22.62 4.12
CA GLY A 63 -22.10 23.96 4.34
C GLY A 63 -20.73 24.03 5.04
N HIS A 64 -19.97 22.92 5.09
CA HIS A 64 -18.60 22.92 5.65
C HIS A 64 -17.65 23.84 4.89
N PHE A 65 -17.95 24.17 3.63
CA PHE A 65 -17.21 25.13 2.82
C PHE A 65 -17.81 26.55 2.79
N SER A 66 -18.77 26.85 3.68
CA SER A 66 -19.46 28.15 3.73
C SER A 66 -18.51 29.33 3.97
N ASN A 67 -17.41 29.11 4.71
CA ASN A 67 -16.41 30.13 5.01
C ASN A 67 -15.39 30.38 3.89
N TYR A 68 -15.36 29.55 2.84
CA TYR A 68 -14.38 29.66 1.77
C TYR A 68 -14.82 30.71 0.75
N SER A 69 -13.87 31.51 0.26
CA SER A 69 -14.11 32.44 -0.84
C SER A 69 -14.41 31.69 -2.15
N LYS A 70 -15.00 32.39 -3.13
CA LYS A 70 -15.30 31.80 -4.45
C LYS A 70 -14.04 31.25 -5.14
N ALA A 71 -12.89 31.91 -4.97
CA ALA A 71 -11.62 31.47 -5.53
C ALA A 71 -11.13 30.17 -4.87
N GLU A 72 -11.28 30.04 -3.55
CA GLU A 72 -10.85 28.84 -2.82
C GLU A 72 -11.73 27.64 -3.11
N ARG A 73 -13.06 27.82 -3.20
CA ARG A 73 -14.01 26.75 -3.53
C ARG A 73 -13.80 26.10 -4.89
N SER A 74 -13.14 26.79 -5.83
CA SER A 74 -12.83 26.23 -7.16
C SER A 74 -11.72 25.17 -7.15
N ARG A 75 -11.00 25.03 -6.04
CA ARG A 75 -9.83 24.14 -5.86
C ARG A 75 -10.13 22.90 -5.01
N ILE A 76 -11.34 22.80 -4.48
CA ILE A 76 -11.82 21.74 -3.59
C ILE A 76 -12.76 20.87 -4.41
#